data_AF-A0A952YJB7-F1
#
_entry.id   AF-A0A952YJB7-F1
#
_cell.length_a   1.000
_cell.length_b   1.000
_cell.length_c   1.000
_cell.angle_alpha   90.00
_cell.angle_beta   90.00
_cell.angle_gamma   90.00
#
_symmetry.space_group_name_H-M   'P 1'
#
loop_
_entity.id
_entity.type
_entity.pdbx_description
1 polymer ?
#
loop_
_entity_poly.entity_id
_entity_poly.type
_entity_poly.pdbx_seq_one_letter_code
_entity_poly.pdbx_strand_id
1 'polypeptide(L)' 'MNEPQTLAYVQAVATALELPLDAARAQRVATHLQRTTAMAQLLQAFPLDDEVEPAEVFCPAPYPHD' A
#
# COMPACT_ATOMS: atom_id res chain seq x y z
N MET A 1 4.97 2.83 11.84
CA MET A 1 5.87 3.95 11.51
C MET A 1 5.45 5.16 12.31
N ASN A 2 6.41 5.89 12.89
CA ASN A 2 6.13 7.18 13.52
C ASN A 2 6.02 8.30 12.47
N GLU A 3 5.63 9.50 12.90
CA GLU A 3 5.40 10.63 11.99
C GLU A 3 6.64 11.03 11.17
N PRO A 4 7.86 11.19 11.77
CA PRO A 4 9.08 11.45 10.99
C PRO A 4 9.40 10.38 9.96
N GLN A 5 9.23 9.10 10.32
CA GLN A 5 9.44 7.97 9.41
C GLN A 5 8.44 7.99 8.24
N THR A 6 7.20 8.38 8.51
CA THR A 6 6.14 8.45 7.48
C THR A 6 6.41 9.56 6.48
N LEU A 7 6.84 10.74 6.94
CA LEU A 7 7.23 11.83 6.04
C LEU A 7 8.43 11.46 5.17
N ALA A 8 9.47 10.86 5.77
CA ALA A 8 10.65 10.42 5.03
C ALA A 8 10.30 9.37 3.95
N TYR A 9 9.41 8.43 4.28
CA TYR A 9 8.90 7.45 3.33
C TYR A 9 8.15 8.10 2.17
N VAL A 10 7.23 9.04 2.46
CA VAL A 10 6.49 9.78 1.43
C VAL A 10 7.43 10.51 0.48
N GLN A 11 8.45 11.18 1.00
CA GLN A 11 9.43 11.91 0.18
C GLN A 11 10.21 10.97 -0.73
N ALA A 12 10.75 9.87 -0.19
CA ALA A 12 11.52 8.90 -0.96
C ALA A 12 10.69 8.24 -2.07
N VAL A 13 9.46 7.83 -1.77
CA VAL A 13 8.55 7.21 -2.74
C VAL A 13 8.10 8.21 -3.79
N ALA A 14 7.81 9.45 -3.40
CA ALA A 14 7.45 10.52 -4.34
C ALA A 14 8.57 10.76 -5.36
N THR A 15 9.83 10.75 -4.93
CA THR A 15 10.98 10.82 -5.85
C THR A 15 11.05 9.60 -6.75
N ALA A 16 10.95 8.38 -6.21
CA ALA A 16 11.05 7.14 -6.98
C ALA A 16 9.94 6.99 -8.04
N LEU A 17 8.75 7.55 -7.77
CA LEU A 17 7.59 7.52 -8.67
C LEU A 17 7.48 8.77 -9.56
N GLU A 18 8.45 9.68 -9.50
CA GLU A 18 8.42 10.95 -10.26
C GLU A 18 7.16 11.79 -10.00
N LEU A 19 6.66 11.77 -8.76
CA LEU A 19 5.51 12.52 -8.30
C LEU A 19 5.98 13.75 -7.50
N PRO A 20 6.19 14.93 -8.13
CA PRO A 20 6.74 16.07 -7.42
C PRO A 20 5.78 16.57 -6.35
N LEU A 21 6.27 16.64 -5.11
CA LEU A 21 5.55 17.19 -3.96
C LEU A 21 6.35 18.37 -3.40
N ASP A 22 5.67 19.50 -3.21
CA ASP A 22 6.17 20.53 -2.32
C ASP A 22 6.14 20.05 -0.86
N ALA A 23 6.88 20.73 0.03
CA ALA A 23 7.00 20.32 1.43
C ALA A 23 5.64 20.28 2.17
N ALA A 24 4.76 21.24 1.91
CA ALA A 24 3.45 21.29 2.55
C ALA A 24 2.54 20.14 2.09
N ARG A 25 2.62 19.78 0.80
CA ARG A 25 1.90 18.65 0.21
C ARG A 25 2.44 17.33 0.73
N ALA A 26 3.76 17.16 0.82
CA ALA A 26 4.37 15.97 1.41
C ALA A 26 3.89 15.76 2.86
N GLN A 27 3.81 16.83 3.66
CA GLN A 27 3.28 16.74 5.02
C GLN A 27 1.82 16.29 5.06
N ARG A 28 0.95 16.86 4.21
CA ARG A 28 -0.46 16.45 4.14
C ARG A 28 -0.61 14.98 3.72
N VAL A 29 0.16 14.54 2.73
CA VAL A 29 0.16 13.14 2.29
C VAL A 29 0.62 12.22 3.41
N ALA A 30 1.67 12.59 4.17
CA ALA A 30 2.15 11.81 5.31
C ALA A 30 1.06 11.66 6.40
N THR A 31 0.32 12.73 6.71
CA THR A 31 -0.82 12.66 7.64
C THR A 31 -1.88 11.65 7.18
N HIS A 32 -2.26 11.66 5.90
CA HIS A 32 -3.23 10.69 5.38
C HIS A 32 -2.67 9.27 5.37
N LEU A 33 -1.41 9.08 4.98
CA LEU A 33 -0.75 7.79 4.99
C LEU A 33 -0.65 7.19 6.40
N GLN A 34 -0.43 8.02 7.42
CA GLN A 34 -0.39 7.55 8.81
C GLN A 34 -1.74 7.01 9.28
N ARG A 35 -2.86 7.62 8.84
CA ARG A 35 -4.21 7.07 9.09
C ARG A 35 -4.41 5.73 8.36
N THR A 36 -3.93 5.61 7.12
CA THR A 36 -3.96 4.35 6.37
C THR A 36 -3.10 3.28 7.02
N THR A 37 -1.97 3.64 7.62
CA THR A 37 -1.09 2.71 8.34
C THR A 37 -1.81 2.06 9.51
N ALA A 38 -2.62 2.83 10.25
CA ALA A 38 -3.44 2.28 11.33
C ALA A 38 -4.49 1.28 10.81
N MET A 39 -5.09 1.53 9.64
CA MET A 39 -6.00 0.55 9.00
C MET A 39 -5.27 -0.70 8.52
N ALA A 40 -4.08 -0.53 7.92
CA ALA A 40 -3.26 -1.65 7.45
C ALA A 40 -2.79 -2.56 8.60
N GLN A 41 -2.55 -2.00 9.80
CA GLN A 41 -2.23 -2.79 10.99
C GLN A 41 -3.35 -3.74 11.41
N LEU A 42 -4.61 -3.35 11.20
CA LEU A 42 -5.76 -4.24 11.44
C LEU A 42 -5.75 -5.44 10.49
N LEU A 43 -5.38 -5.20 9.22
CA LEU A 43 -5.26 -6.26 8.22
C LEU A 43 -4.06 -7.18 8.49
N GLN A 44 -2.91 -6.63 8.90
CA GLN A 44 -1.72 -7.43 9.24
C GLN A 44 -1.93 -8.34 10.46
N ALA A 45 -2.83 -7.95 11.37
CA ALA A 45 -3.19 -8.76 12.52
C ALA A 45 -4.18 -9.89 12.19
N PHE A 46 -4.75 -9.90 10.98
CA PHE A 46 -5.63 -10.97 10.54
C PHE A 46 -4.80 -12.22 10.22
N PRO A 47 -5.13 -13.40 10.79
CA PRO A 47 -4.40 -14.62 10.52
C PRO A 47 -4.62 -15.06 9.06
N LEU A 48 -3.53 -15.24 8.32
CA LEU A 48 -3.52 -15.79 6.97
C LEU A 48 -2.51 -16.93 6.94
N ASP A 49 -2.95 -18.10 6.54
CA ASP A 49 -2.08 -19.24 6.27
C ASP A 49 -1.45 -19.09 4.87
N ASP A 50 -0.33 -19.78 4.62
CA ASP A 50 0.45 -19.64 3.38
C ASP A 50 -0.35 -20.07 2.14
N GLU A 51 -1.31 -20.99 2.31
CA GLU A 51 -2.23 -21.46 1.27
C GLU A 51 -3.41 -20.52 0.98
N VAL A 52 -3.56 -19.40 1.70
CA VAL A 52 -4.63 -18.44 1.40
C VAL A 52 -4.30 -17.68 0.12
N GLU A 53 -5.03 -18.00 -0.94
CA GLU A 53 -4.88 -17.38 -2.25
C GLU A 53 -5.50 -15.98 -2.33
N PRO A 54 -5.05 -15.11 -3.26
CA PRO A 54 -5.74 -13.87 -3.59
C PRO A 54 -7.19 -14.11 -3.99
N ALA A 55 -8.05 -13.11 -3.79
CA ALA A 55 -9.48 -13.22 -4.13
C ALA A 55 -9.74 -13.60 -5.60
N GLU A 56 -8.85 -13.19 -6.50
CA GLU A 56 -8.91 -13.52 -7.93
C GLU A 56 -7.59 -14.13 -8.37
N VAL A 57 -7.68 -15.24 -9.10
CA VAL A 57 -6.53 -15.96 -9.68
C VAL A 57 -6.56 -15.80 -11.20
N PHE A 58 -5.38 -15.59 -11.78
CA PHE A 58 -5.25 -15.40 -13.22
C PHE A 58 -5.78 -16.60 -14.02
N CYS A 59 -6.67 -16.32 -14.97
CA CYS A 59 -7.22 -17.30 -15.91
C CYS A 59 -6.72 -16.97 -17.34
N PRO A 60 -5.76 -17.73 -17.90
CA PRO A 60 -5.14 -17.39 -19.19
C PRO A 60 -6.09 -17.51 -20.38
N ALA A 61 -7.06 -18.42 -20.27
CA ALA A 61 -8.13 -18.62 -21.24
C ALA A 61 -9.29 -19.37 -20.58
N PRO A 62 -10.53 -19.22 -21.05
CA PRO A 62 -11.64 -20.07 -20.65
C PRO A 62 -11.32 -21.55 -20.87
N TYR A 63 -11.91 -22.42 -20.04
CA TYR A 63 -11.79 -23.86 -20.26
C TYR A 63 -12.44 -24.26 -21.59
N PRO A 64 -11.83 -25.12 -22.42
CA PRO A 64 -12.40 -25.54 -23.69
C PRO A 64 -13.76 -26.23 -23.50
N HIS A 65 -14.69 -25.96 -24.40
CA HIS A 65 -15.88 -26.79 -24.57
C HIS A 65 -15.54 -27.87 -25.63
N ASP A 66 -15.82 -29.14 -25.32
CA ASP A 66 -15.81 -30.21 -26.32
C ASP A 66 -16.79 -29.91 -27.47
#